data_AF-A0A7Z1MMS7-F1
#
_entry.id   AF-A0A7Z1MMS7-F1
#
_cell.length_a   1.000
_cell.length_b   1.000
_cell.length_c   1.000
_cell.angle_alpha   90.00
_cell.angle_beta   90.00
_cell.angle_gamma   90.00
#
_symmetry.space_group_name_H-M   'P 1'
#
loop_
_entity.id
_entity.type
_entity.pdbx_description
1 polymer ?
#
loop_
_entity_poly.entity_id
_entity_poly.type
_entity_poly.pdbx_seq_one_letter_code
_entity_poly.pdbx_strand_id
1 'polypeptide(L)'
;MNQVLRIDPKVITESLAKGLAGRLARECEQNKDDLLNILASAKGIKNLQKKCMKFTGDGKAVSGIYLGEKSHIAMQAFFDPMTQKFGGGYVTKLNGKYSFYASDLRFSKHSIERLIERMKPEYPHVCLAHAVNAQIECRFRNEQQSCINLDQVYHNPHEGVDVALPYVKGGKLLGMWFAASIGDSSASTAKSLTTKTFVDSSLLRTEQYRACMEVYEHQVNSKEEGLTHRHIPLWKS
;
A
#
# COMPACT_ATOMS: atom_id res chain seq x y z
N MET A 1 2.82 16.95 -21.64
CA MET A 1 3.56 15.71 -21.29
C MET A 1 4.04 15.85 -19.86
N ASN A 2 3.48 15.12 -18.89
CA ASN A 2 4.00 15.13 -17.53
C ASN A 2 5.35 14.43 -17.53
N GLN A 3 6.44 15.18 -17.35
CA GLN A 3 7.76 14.60 -17.14
C GLN A 3 7.75 13.78 -15.85
N VAL A 4 8.28 12.56 -15.93
CA VAL A 4 8.52 11.68 -14.79
C VAL A 4 9.33 12.46 -13.74
N LEU A 5 8.74 12.71 -12.58
CA LEU A 5 9.41 13.49 -11.52
C LEU A 5 10.54 12.65 -10.91
N ARG A 6 11.78 13.08 -11.20
CA ARG A 6 13.01 12.59 -10.59
C ARG A 6 13.47 13.60 -9.54
N ILE A 7 13.82 13.13 -8.35
CA ILE A 7 14.27 13.94 -7.21
C ILE A 7 15.63 13.40 -6.74
N ASP A 8 16.58 14.27 -6.41
CA ASP A 8 17.80 13.81 -5.72
C ASP A 8 17.44 13.36 -4.28
N PRO A 9 17.70 12.11 -3.89
CA PRO A 9 17.44 11.62 -2.53
C PRO A 9 18.01 12.51 -1.42
N LYS A 10 19.15 13.18 -1.65
CA LYS A 10 19.82 14.00 -0.64
C LYS A 10 19.04 15.25 -0.26
N VAL A 11 18.20 15.77 -1.15
CA VAL A 11 17.41 16.99 -0.91
C VAL A 11 16.06 16.71 -0.25
N ILE A 12 15.69 15.45 -0.07
CA ILE A 12 14.41 15.06 0.53
C ILE A 12 14.45 15.36 2.03
N THR A 13 13.73 16.43 2.39
CA THR A 13 13.41 16.87 3.76
C THR A 13 11.94 16.58 4.07
N GLU A 14 11.54 16.73 5.33
CA GLU A 14 10.14 16.61 5.75
C GLU A 14 9.21 17.56 4.98
N SER A 15 9.62 18.83 4.81
CA SER A 15 8.86 19.83 4.05
C SER A 15 8.69 19.43 2.58
N LEU A 16 9.77 18.95 1.95
CA LEU A 16 9.71 18.47 0.58
C LEU A 16 8.82 17.22 0.47
N ALA A 17 8.91 16.28 1.42
CA ALA A 17 8.07 15.09 1.45
C ALA A 17 6.57 15.44 1.54
N LYS A 18 6.20 16.45 2.35
CA LYS A 18 4.83 17.00 2.41
C LYS A 18 4.37 17.58 1.08
N GLY A 19 5.22 18.34 0.42
CA GLY A 19 4.97 18.88 -0.93
C GLY A 19 4.78 17.77 -1.97
N LEU A 20 5.65 16.76 -1.96
CA LEU A 20 5.60 15.60 -2.85
C LEU A 20 4.35 14.76 -2.63
N ALA A 21 3.98 14.46 -1.37
CA ALA A 21 2.74 13.75 -1.07
C ALA A 21 1.51 14.53 -1.56
N GLY A 22 1.48 15.85 -1.38
CA GLY A 22 0.42 16.71 -1.93
C GLY A 22 0.33 16.69 -3.46
N ARG A 23 1.48 16.62 -4.14
CA ARG A 23 1.54 16.46 -5.60
C ARG A 23 1.04 15.09 -6.04
N LEU A 24 1.52 14.02 -5.40
CA LEU A 24 1.09 12.65 -5.69
C LEU A 24 -0.41 12.47 -5.49
N ALA A 25 -1.03 13.12 -4.50
CA ALA A 25 -2.47 13.07 -4.30
C ALA A 25 -3.24 13.57 -5.55
N ARG A 26 -2.85 14.74 -6.08
CA ARG A 26 -3.46 15.31 -7.30
C ARG A 26 -3.23 14.43 -8.52
N GLU A 27 -2.02 13.91 -8.68
CA GLU A 27 -1.68 13.02 -9.80
C GLU A 27 -2.45 11.69 -9.71
N CYS A 28 -2.59 11.10 -8.52
CA CYS A 28 -3.37 9.89 -8.28
C CYS A 28 -4.88 10.07 -8.50
N GLU A 29 -5.43 11.24 -8.21
CA GLU A 29 -6.82 11.57 -8.49
C GLU A 29 -7.07 11.60 -10.01
N GLN A 30 -6.24 12.33 -10.77
CA GLN A 30 -6.32 12.37 -12.24
C GLN A 30 -6.16 10.98 -12.87
N ASN A 31 -5.23 10.17 -12.35
CA ASN A 31 -4.97 8.84 -12.86
C ASN A 31 -6.17 7.88 -12.70
N LYS A 32 -7.06 8.13 -11.74
CA LYS A 32 -8.26 7.31 -11.54
C LYS A 32 -9.26 7.53 -12.68
N ASP A 33 -9.48 8.77 -13.07
CA ASP A 33 -10.39 9.12 -14.17
C ASP A 33 -9.90 8.56 -15.51
N ASP A 34 -8.59 8.66 -15.77
CA ASP A 34 -7.97 8.06 -16.95
C ASP A 34 -8.15 6.53 -16.98
N LEU A 35 -8.01 5.85 -15.84
CA LEU A 35 -8.22 4.41 -15.76
C LEU A 35 -9.69 4.04 -16.04
N LEU A 36 -10.65 4.79 -15.49
CA LEU A 36 -12.07 4.58 -15.75
C LEU A 36 -12.40 4.77 -17.24
N ASN A 37 -11.80 5.77 -17.90
CA ASN A 37 -11.93 5.98 -19.34
C ASN A 37 -11.33 4.82 -20.16
N ILE A 38 -10.20 4.27 -19.72
CA ILE A 38 -9.60 3.07 -20.33
C ILE A 38 -10.57 1.88 -20.22
N LEU A 39 -11.15 1.65 -19.03
CA LEU A 39 -12.08 0.56 -18.79
C LEU A 39 -13.37 0.69 -19.61
N ALA A 40 -13.92 1.90 -19.71
CA ALA A 40 -15.13 2.17 -20.50
C ALA A 40 -14.90 2.02 -22.01
N SER A 41 -13.71 2.37 -22.50
CA SER A 41 -13.40 2.40 -23.94
C SER A 41 -12.71 1.13 -24.48
N ALA A 42 -12.30 0.20 -23.62
CA ALA A 42 -11.59 -1.00 -24.04
C ALA A 42 -12.55 -2.10 -24.51
N LYS A 43 -12.56 -2.36 -25.82
CA LYS A 43 -13.25 -3.52 -26.40
C LYS A 43 -12.33 -4.75 -26.36
N GLY A 44 -12.55 -5.62 -25.38
CA GLY A 44 -11.84 -6.89 -25.22
C GLY A 44 -10.51 -6.81 -24.47
N ILE A 45 -10.07 -7.96 -23.96
CA ILE A 45 -8.94 -8.07 -23.02
C ILE A 45 -7.59 -7.60 -23.60
N LYS A 46 -7.26 -7.97 -24.85
CA LYS A 46 -5.97 -7.60 -25.47
C LYS A 46 -5.82 -6.08 -25.58
N ASN A 47 -6.90 -5.39 -25.96
CA ASN A 47 -6.90 -3.93 -26.04
C ASN A 47 -6.82 -3.29 -24.66
N LEU A 48 -7.53 -3.83 -23.67
CA LEU A 48 -7.45 -3.37 -22.28
C LEU A 48 -6.03 -3.53 -21.73
N GLN A 49 -5.41 -4.71 -21.90
CA GLN A 49 -4.03 -4.97 -21.49
C GLN A 49 -3.05 -4.00 -22.16
N LYS A 50 -3.19 -3.75 -23.48
CA LYS A 50 -2.35 -2.77 -24.19
C LYS A 50 -2.52 -1.35 -23.66
N LYS A 51 -3.77 -0.92 -23.41
CA LYS A 51 -4.07 0.41 -22.86
C LYS A 51 -3.53 0.58 -21.44
N CYS A 52 -3.74 -0.41 -20.57
CA CYS A 52 -3.19 -0.41 -19.21
C CYS A 52 -1.65 -0.45 -19.22
N MET A 53 -1.03 -1.31 -20.04
CA MET A 53 0.42 -1.36 -20.18
C MET A 53 0.99 -0.03 -20.66
N LYS A 54 0.33 0.65 -21.61
CA LYS A 54 0.76 1.98 -22.08
C LYS A 54 0.59 3.04 -20.98
N PHE A 55 -0.53 3.02 -20.30
CA PHE A 55 -0.83 3.94 -19.20
C PHE A 55 0.20 3.80 -18.07
N THR A 56 0.56 2.58 -17.69
CA THR A 56 1.54 2.29 -16.64
C THR A 56 3.00 2.36 -17.11
N GLY A 57 3.30 1.83 -18.29
CA GLY A 57 4.65 1.64 -18.83
C GLY A 57 5.27 2.87 -19.49
N ASP A 58 4.47 3.82 -19.99
CA ASP A 58 5.00 5.11 -20.50
C ASP A 58 5.45 6.05 -19.37
N GLY A 59 5.47 5.61 -18.11
CA GLY A 59 5.73 6.46 -16.94
C GLY A 59 4.68 7.55 -16.71
N LYS A 60 3.53 7.45 -17.39
CA LYS A 60 2.43 8.42 -17.33
C LYS A 60 1.51 8.20 -16.13
N ALA A 61 1.24 6.95 -15.76
CA ALA A 61 0.57 6.65 -14.51
C ALA A 61 1.58 6.73 -13.37
N VAL A 62 1.45 7.81 -12.61
CA VAL A 62 2.26 8.15 -11.42
C VAL A 62 2.07 7.13 -10.27
N SER A 63 1.37 6.03 -10.47
CA SER A 63 1.03 5.14 -9.35
C SER A 63 0.65 3.71 -9.73
N GLY A 64 1.03 3.21 -10.91
CA GLY A 64 0.58 1.91 -11.41
C GLY A 64 1.64 0.81 -11.46
N ILE A 65 1.21 -0.46 -11.37
CA ILE A 65 2.01 -1.65 -11.72
C ILE A 65 1.23 -2.47 -12.74
N TYR A 66 1.88 -2.83 -13.85
CA TYR A 66 1.28 -3.69 -14.86
C TYR A 66 1.61 -5.15 -14.56
N LEU A 67 0.58 -5.99 -14.44
CA LEU A 67 0.71 -7.42 -14.15
C LEU A 67 0.53 -8.27 -15.41
N GLY A 68 -0.33 -7.83 -16.33
CA GLY A 68 -0.56 -8.50 -17.62
C GLY A 68 -1.28 -9.84 -17.54
N GLU A 69 -1.76 -10.25 -16.36
CA GLU A 69 -2.50 -11.49 -16.19
C GLU A 69 -3.93 -11.37 -16.73
N LYS A 70 -4.58 -12.50 -17.02
CA LYS A 70 -5.96 -12.50 -17.52
C LYS A 70 -6.96 -12.08 -16.45
N SER A 71 -6.72 -12.51 -15.21
CA SER A 71 -7.50 -12.17 -14.02
C SER A 71 -7.10 -10.79 -13.52
N HIS A 72 -5.81 -10.50 -13.37
CA HIS A 72 -5.31 -9.24 -12.81
C HIS A 72 -4.46 -8.48 -13.82
N ILE A 73 -5.00 -7.41 -14.40
CA ILE A 73 -4.33 -6.71 -15.51
C ILE A 73 -3.30 -5.72 -14.97
N ALA A 74 -3.70 -4.91 -14.01
CA ALA A 74 -2.88 -3.83 -13.46
C ALA A 74 -3.35 -3.46 -12.06
N MET A 75 -2.46 -2.84 -11.30
CA MET A 75 -2.71 -2.26 -9.99
C MET A 75 -2.38 -0.78 -10.01
N GLN A 76 -3.03 -0.03 -9.14
CA GLN A 76 -2.88 1.42 -9.10
C GLN A 76 -3.08 1.96 -7.69
N ALA A 77 -2.21 2.85 -7.25
CA ALA A 77 -2.51 3.70 -6.11
C ALA A 77 -3.41 4.87 -6.56
N PHE A 78 -4.48 5.11 -5.81
CA PHE A 78 -5.42 6.20 -6.03
C PHE A 78 -5.43 7.12 -4.81
N PHE A 79 -6.02 8.31 -4.98
CA PHE A 79 -6.31 9.21 -3.88
C PHE A 79 -7.81 9.40 -3.75
N ASP A 80 -8.33 9.32 -2.53
CA ASP A 80 -9.72 9.58 -2.21
C ASP A 80 -9.84 11.00 -1.61
N PRO A 81 -10.41 11.97 -2.36
CA PRO A 81 -10.52 13.35 -1.89
C PRO A 81 -11.51 13.51 -0.73
N MET A 82 -12.48 12.60 -0.57
CA MET A 82 -13.45 12.67 0.53
C MET A 82 -12.80 12.31 1.85
N THR A 83 -11.99 11.25 1.87
CA THR A 83 -11.32 10.77 3.09
C THR A 83 -9.90 11.31 3.25
N GLN A 84 -9.37 12.03 2.26
CA GLN A 84 -8.01 12.58 2.20
C GLN A 84 -6.93 11.50 2.42
N LYS A 85 -7.15 10.32 1.82
CA LYS A 85 -6.29 9.14 1.97
C LYS A 85 -5.90 8.55 0.62
N PHE A 86 -4.71 7.99 0.56
CA PHE A 86 -4.31 7.13 -0.54
C PHE A 86 -4.91 5.73 -0.35
N GLY A 87 -5.08 5.00 -1.44
CA GLY A 87 -5.48 3.60 -1.44
C GLY A 87 -4.84 2.89 -2.61
N GLY A 88 -4.95 1.56 -2.61
CA GLY A 88 -4.56 0.74 -3.76
C GLY A 88 -5.77 0.06 -4.35
N GLY A 89 -5.79 -0.14 -5.67
CA GLY A 89 -6.80 -0.93 -6.33
C GLY A 89 -6.25 -1.70 -7.52
N TYR A 90 -7.07 -2.60 -8.06
CA TYR A 90 -6.68 -3.52 -9.11
C TYR A 90 -7.76 -3.60 -10.20
N VAL A 91 -7.30 -3.76 -11.43
CA VAL A 91 -8.15 -4.05 -12.58
C VAL A 91 -8.30 -5.56 -12.70
N THR A 92 -9.49 -6.06 -12.39
CA THR A 92 -9.80 -7.49 -12.49
C THR A 92 -11.11 -7.75 -13.20
N LYS A 93 -11.30 -8.99 -13.64
CA LYS A 93 -12.55 -9.48 -14.22
C LYS A 93 -13.46 -10.05 -13.14
N LEU A 94 -14.66 -9.50 -13.03
CA LEU A 94 -15.74 -10.10 -12.24
C LEU A 94 -16.98 -10.23 -13.13
N ASN A 95 -17.64 -11.39 -13.10
CA ASN A 95 -18.89 -11.64 -13.82
C ASN A 95 -18.84 -11.23 -15.31
N GLY A 96 -17.73 -11.53 -15.99
CA GLY A 96 -17.58 -11.23 -17.42
C GLY A 96 -17.07 -9.82 -17.75
N LYS A 97 -17.09 -8.86 -16.80
CA LYS A 97 -16.70 -7.46 -17.00
C LYS A 97 -15.41 -7.12 -16.26
N TYR A 98 -14.50 -6.41 -16.92
CA TYR A 98 -13.34 -5.83 -16.26
C TYR A 98 -13.71 -4.53 -15.56
N SER A 99 -13.35 -4.43 -14.28
CA SER A 99 -13.63 -3.27 -13.43
C SER A 99 -12.43 -2.97 -12.53
N PHE A 100 -12.39 -1.75 -12.02
CA PHE A 100 -11.43 -1.35 -10.99
C PHE A 100 -12.02 -1.60 -9.60
N TYR A 101 -11.28 -2.30 -8.75
CA TYR A 101 -11.64 -2.59 -7.37
C TYR A 101 -10.65 -1.93 -6.42
N ALA A 102 -11.15 -1.08 -5.53
CA ALA A 102 -10.35 -0.51 -4.46
C ALA A 102 -10.20 -1.52 -3.32
N SER A 103 -8.98 -1.72 -2.82
CA SER A 103 -8.70 -2.44 -1.57
C SER A 103 -9.31 -1.69 -0.38
N ASP A 104 -9.51 -2.33 0.76
CA ASP A 104 -9.97 -1.70 2.01
C ASP A 104 -8.82 -1.11 2.85
N LEU A 105 -7.57 -1.27 2.42
CA LEU A 105 -6.43 -0.60 3.03
C LEU A 105 -6.33 0.85 2.52
N ARG A 106 -6.27 1.79 3.45
CA ARG A 106 -6.04 3.22 3.19
C ARG A 106 -4.75 3.66 3.83
N PHE A 107 -4.11 4.66 3.23
CA PHE A 107 -2.90 5.27 3.74
C PHE A 107 -3.14 6.75 4.00
N SER A 108 -2.94 7.17 5.24
CA SER A 108 -3.00 8.60 5.57
C SER A 108 -1.97 9.36 4.74
N LYS A 109 -2.27 10.62 4.42
CA LYS A 109 -1.28 11.50 3.78
C LYS A 109 0.02 11.53 4.58
N HIS A 110 -0.09 11.63 5.92
CA HIS A 110 1.07 11.59 6.82
C HIS A 110 1.93 10.33 6.65
N SER A 111 1.33 9.16 6.53
CA SER A 111 2.08 7.91 6.33
C SER A 111 2.86 7.89 5.01
N ILE A 112 2.31 8.50 3.96
CA ILE A 112 3.01 8.65 2.67
C ILE A 112 4.12 9.71 2.74
N GLU A 113 3.90 10.80 3.49
CA GLU A 113 4.94 11.79 3.79
C GLU A 113 6.13 11.12 4.47
N ARG A 114 5.88 10.31 5.51
CA ARG A 114 6.90 9.51 6.19
C ARG A 114 7.59 8.52 5.27
N LEU A 115 6.85 7.81 4.41
CA LEU A 115 7.44 6.91 3.41
C LEU A 115 8.47 7.65 2.55
N ILE A 116 8.11 8.81 1.98
CA ILE A 116 8.98 9.58 1.10
C ILE A 116 10.18 10.14 1.86
N GLU A 117 9.94 10.75 3.02
CA GLU A 117 10.97 11.33 3.88
C GLU A 117 12.04 10.30 4.27
N ARG A 118 11.60 9.10 4.65
CA ARG A 118 12.49 8.04 5.16
C ARG A 118 13.15 7.23 4.06
N MET A 119 12.41 6.84 3.03
CA MET A 119 12.95 6.04 1.93
C MET A 119 13.79 6.87 0.95
N LYS A 120 13.61 8.20 0.97
CA LYS A 120 14.27 9.16 0.07
C LYS A 120 14.28 8.70 -1.39
N PRO A 121 13.11 8.38 -1.98
CA PRO A 121 13.06 7.77 -3.31
C PRO A 121 13.45 8.77 -4.40
N GLU A 122 14.30 8.33 -5.32
CA GLU A 122 14.61 9.09 -6.54
C GLU A 122 13.36 9.32 -7.42
N TYR A 123 12.43 8.36 -7.38
CA TYR A 123 11.17 8.38 -8.11
C TYR A 123 9.99 8.16 -7.14
N PRO A 124 9.44 9.23 -6.53
CA PRO A 124 8.41 9.11 -5.48
C PRO A 124 7.14 8.37 -5.92
N HIS A 125 6.77 8.53 -7.18
CA HIS A 125 5.60 7.90 -7.80
C HIS A 125 5.74 6.37 -7.91
N VAL A 126 6.91 5.90 -8.38
CA VAL A 126 7.28 4.47 -8.40
C VAL A 126 7.35 3.92 -6.98
N CYS A 127 7.92 4.68 -6.04
CA CYS A 127 7.99 4.29 -4.63
C CYS A 127 6.58 4.07 -4.04
N LEU A 128 5.67 5.04 -4.24
CA LEU A 128 4.28 4.93 -3.81
C LEU A 128 3.59 3.70 -4.42
N ALA A 129 3.71 3.51 -5.73
CA ALA A 129 3.09 2.38 -6.43
C ALA A 129 3.52 1.05 -5.83
N HIS A 130 4.83 0.84 -5.66
CA HIS A 130 5.37 -0.38 -5.07
C HIS A 130 4.97 -0.57 -3.62
N ALA A 131 4.99 0.50 -2.82
CA ALA A 131 4.72 0.39 -1.40
C ALA A 131 3.24 0.07 -1.15
N VAL A 132 2.32 0.68 -1.91
CA VAL A 132 0.89 0.34 -1.87
C VAL A 132 0.66 -1.07 -2.40
N ASN A 133 1.25 -1.43 -3.54
CA ASN A 133 1.12 -2.75 -4.16
C ASN A 133 1.49 -3.87 -3.19
N ALA A 134 2.65 -3.76 -2.55
CA ALA A 134 3.16 -4.77 -1.61
C ALA A 134 2.18 -5.08 -0.46
N GLN A 135 1.33 -4.12 -0.08
CA GLN A 135 0.38 -4.28 1.01
C GLN A 135 -0.99 -4.83 0.58
N ILE A 136 -1.33 -4.71 -0.70
CA ILE A 136 -2.63 -5.15 -1.21
C ILE A 136 -2.52 -6.37 -2.13
N GLU A 137 -1.31 -6.78 -2.51
CA GLU A 137 -1.09 -7.87 -3.46
C GLU A 137 -1.55 -9.23 -2.95
N CYS A 138 -1.09 -9.58 -1.75
CA CYS A 138 -1.52 -10.78 -1.04
C CYS A 138 -3.05 -10.90 -0.95
N ARG A 139 -3.76 -9.78 -0.74
CA ARG A 139 -5.22 -9.79 -0.59
C ARG A 139 -5.97 -10.23 -1.83
N PHE A 140 -5.51 -9.86 -3.03
CA PHE A 140 -6.20 -10.26 -4.26
C PHE A 140 -5.67 -11.59 -4.81
N ARG A 141 -4.41 -11.94 -4.52
CA ARG A 141 -3.83 -13.25 -4.84
C ARG A 141 -4.31 -14.35 -3.89
N ASN A 142 -5.05 -13.99 -2.83
CA ASN A 142 -5.47 -14.86 -1.75
C ASN A 142 -4.27 -15.54 -1.06
N GLU A 143 -3.17 -14.80 -0.94
CA GLU A 143 -1.97 -15.20 -0.23
C GLU A 143 -2.00 -14.65 1.19
N GLN A 144 -1.27 -15.33 2.08
CA GLN A 144 -1.12 -14.87 3.45
C GLN A 144 -0.32 -13.56 3.50
N GLN A 145 -0.75 -12.64 4.36
CA GLN A 145 -0.07 -11.37 4.59
C GLN A 145 0.54 -11.40 5.98
N SER A 146 1.86 -11.22 6.07
CA SER A 146 2.51 -10.97 7.36
C SER A 146 1.88 -9.74 8.02
N CYS A 147 1.49 -9.91 9.28
CA CYS A 147 0.79 -8.91 10.06
C CYS A 147 1.20 -9.12 11.53
N ILE A 148 1.43 -8.03 12.24
CA ILE A 148 1.79 -8.05 13.65
C ILE A 148 0.65 -7.36 14.40
N ASN A 149 0.00 -8.10 15.30
CA ASN A 149 -0.98 -7.51 16.21
C ASN A 149 -0.23 -6.82 17.35
N LEU A 150 -0.41 -5.51 17.49
CA LEU A 150 0.30 -4.72 18.49
C LEU A 150 -0.25 -4.92 19.91
N ASP A 151 -1.45 -5.49 20.06
CA ASP A 151 -1.94 -5.91 21.38
C ASP A 151 -1.11 -7.06 21.97
N GLN A 152 -0.43 -7.84 21.11
CA GLN A 152 0.46 -8.93 21.51
C GLN A 152 1.88 -8.44 21.83
N VAL A 153 2.15 -7.16 21.54
CA VAL A 153 3.45 -6.55 21.75
C VAL A 153 3.38 -5.75 23.05
N TYR A 154 4.25 -6.07 24.02
CA TYR A 154 4.21 -5.49 25.37
C TYR A 154 4.32 -3.95 25.37
N HIS A 155 4.80 -3.35 24.26
CA HIS A 155 4.92 -1.92 24.04
C HIS A 155 4.37 -1.53 22.66
N ASN A 156 3.17 -0.94 22.64
CA ASN A 156 2.64 -0.32 21.44
C ASN A 156 3.38 1.01 21.19
N PRO A 157 4.11 1.17 20.07
CA PRO A 157 4.92 2.36 19.84
C PRO A 157 4.11 3.62 19.49
N HIS A 158 2.82 3.48 19.16
CA HIS A 158 1.96 4.60 18.79
C HIS A 158 0.55 4.48 19.38
N GLU A 159 -0.02 5.59 19.82
CA GLU A 159 -1.40 5.61 20.30
C GLU A 159 -2.39 5.47 19.13
N GLY A 160 -3.43 4.63 19.30
CA GLY A 160 -4.49 4.47 18.32
C GLY A 160 -4.11 3.70 17.05
N VAL A 161 -3.04 2.90 17.09
CA VAL A 161 -2.74 1.84 16.11
C VAL A 161 -2.78 0.49 16.82
N ASP A 162 -3.17 -0.55 16.10
CA ASP A 162 -3.35 -1.91 16.62
C ASP A 162 -2.67 -2.96 15.74
N VAL A 163 -2.18 -2.55 14.55
CA VAL A 163 -1.58 -3.45 13.57
C VAL A 163 -0.30 -2.84 13.00
N ALA A 164 0.75 -3.65 12.87
CA ALA A 164 1.90 -3.33 12.03
C ALA A 164 1.96 -4.26 10.81
N LEU A 165 2.16 -3.68 9.63
CA LEU A 165 2.25 -4.38 8.35
C LEU A 165 3.67 -4.23 7.77
N PRO A 166 4.46 -5.32 7.70
CA PRO A 166 5.78 -5.30 7.08
C PRO A 166 5.72 -4.89 5.60
N TYR A 167 6.58 -3.95 5.21
CA TYR A 167 6.83 -3.62 3.83
C TYR A 167 8.12 -4.31 3.35
N VAL A 168 7.94 -5.40 2.63
CA VAL A 168 9.02 -6.22 2.09
C VAL A 168 9.08 -6.04 0.57
N LYS A 169 10.28 -5.90 0.02
CA LYS A 169 10.51 -5.89 -1.43
C LYS A 169 11.77 -6.69 -1.76
N GLY A 170 11.64 -7.67 -2.65
CA GLY A 170 12.77 -8.54 -3.03
C GLY A 170 13.38 -9.30 -1.85
N GLY A 171 12.54 -9.77 -0.92
CA GLY A 171 12.99 -10.48 0.29
C GLY A 171 13.57 -9.59 1.39
N LYS A 172 13.70 -8.26 1.17
CA LYS A 172 14.24 -7.33 2.14
C LYS A 172 13.13 -6.52 2.82
N LEU A 173 13.13 -6.49 4.16
CA LEU A 173 12.31 -5.57 4.94
C LEU A 173 12.79 -4.12 4.72
N LEU A 174 11.93 -3.29 4.16
CA LEU A 174 12.18 -1.87 3.94
C LEU A 174 11.65 -1.01 5.09
N GLY A 175 10.60 -1.47 5.77
CA GLY A 175 9.98 -0.80 6.90
C GLY A 175 8.68 -1.46 7.31
N MET A 176 7.90 -0.81 8.17
CA MET A 176 6.57 -1.25 8.59
C MET A 176 5.58 -0.09 8.53
N TRP A 177 4.35 -0.41 8.16
CA TRP A 177 3.20 0.49 8.24
C TRP A 177 2.49 0.23 9.56
N PHE A 178 2.31 1.28 10.36
CA PHE A 178 1.51 1.19 11.59
C PHE A 178 0.10 1.67 11.28
N ALA A 179 -0.88 0.80 11.47
CA ALA A 179 -2.25 0.98 11.05
C ALA A 179 -3.22 0.84 12.21
N ALA A 180 -4.32 1.57 12.10
CA ALA A 180 -5.49 1.40 12.94
C ALA A 180 -6.51 0.57 12.19
N SER A 181 -6.99 -0.50 12.80
CA SER A 181 -8.14 -1.24 12.33
C SER A 181 -9.41 -0.46 12.61
N ILE A 182 -10.33 -0.48 11.65
CA ILE A 182 -11.65 0.12 11.80
C ILE A 182 -12.63 -1.04 11.80
N GLY A 183 -13.09 -1.38 13.00
CA GLY A 183 -14.22 -2.28 13.21
C GLY A 183 -15.56 -1.60 12.91
N ASP A 184 -16.54 -2.41 12.53
CA ASP A 184 -17.96 -2.06 12.53
C ASP A 184 -18.48 -1.97 13.98
N SER A 185 -19.49 -1.13 14.26
CA SER A 185 -20.11 -0.93 15.60
C SER A 185 -20.63 -2.21 16.27
N SER A 186 -20.74 -3.32 15.53
CA SER A 186 -21.10 -4.67 15.99
C SER A 186 -19.89 -5.58 16.26
N ALA A 187 -18.65 -5.08 16.13
CA ALA A 187 -17.40 -5.79 16.42
C ALA A 187 -17.21 -7.16 15.71
N SER A 188 -17.91 -7.41 14.60
CA SER A 188 -17.94 -8.73 13.95
C SER A 188 -16.97 -8.90 12.78
N THR A 189 -16.35 -7.82 12.29
CA THR A 189 -15.33 -7.88 11.21
C THR A 189 -14.47 -6.62 11.21
N ALA A 190 -13.14 -6.76 11.12
CA ALA A 190 -12.26 -5.66 10.73
C ALA A 190 -12.53 -5.35 9.25
N LYS A 191 -13.34 -4.31 8.95
CA LYS A 191 -13.75 -4.01 7.57
C LYS A 191 -12.72 -3.17 6.80
N SER A 192 -11.87 -2.39 7.49
CA SER A 192 -10.84 -1.58 6.82
C SER A 192 -9.66 -1.27 7.73
N LEU A 193 -8.51 -0.97 7.12
CA LEU A 193 -7.30 -0.53 7.83
C LEU A 193 -6.92 0.87 7.33
N THR A 194 -6.53 1.75 8.24
CA THR A 194 -5.90 3.03 7.88
C THR A 194 -4.49 3.08 8.43
N THR A 195 -3.47 3.09 7.56
CA THR A 195 -2.09 3.35 7.98
C THR A 195 -1.98 4.79 8.47
N LYS A 196 -1.43 4.95 9.68
CA LYS A 196 -1.24 6.24 10.34
C LYS A 196 0.16 6.78 10.11
N THR A 197 1.15 5.90 10.11
CA THR A 197 2.55 6.25 9.90
C THR A 197 3.33 5.13 9.20
N PHE A 198 4.54 5.46 8.74
CA PHE A 198 5.53 4.53 8.19
C PHE A 198 6.83 4.67 8.95
N VAL A 199 7.46 3.53 9.26
CA VAL A 199 8.76 3.45 9.94
C VAL A 199 9.71 2.63 9.10
N ASP A 200 10.85 3.20 8.75
CA ASP A 200 11.85 2.53 7.93
C ASP A 200 12.65 1.48 8.74
N SER A 201 13.33 0.58 8.02
CA SER A 201 14.15 -0.49 8.60
C SER A 201 15.26 -0.03 9.55
N SER A 202 15.73 1.21 9.47
CA SER A 202 16.75 1.73 10.40
C SER A 202 16.13 2.10 11.73
N LEU A 203 14.98 2.78 11.72
CA LEU A 203 14.28 3.18 12.95
C LEU A 203 13.64 1.97 13.66
N LEU A 204 13.24 0.94 12.90
CA LEU A 204 12.72 -0.31 13.47
C LEU A 204 13.70 -1.02 14.42
N ARG A 205 15.01 -0.72 14.33
CA ARG A 205 16.04 -1.31 15.22
C ARG A 205 16.18 -0.60 16.56
N THR A 206 15.45 0.50 16.77
CA THR A 206 15.46 1.21 18.04
C THR A 206 14.63 0.48 19.09
N GLU A 207 14.87 0.78 20.37
CA GLU A 207 14.16 0.16 21.48
C GLU A 207 12.64 0.28 21.37
N GLN A 208 12.14 1.41 20.85
CA GLN A 208 10.72 1.66 20.65
C GLN A 208 10.03 0.59 19.77
N TYR A 209 10.72 0.04 18.77
CA TYR A 209 10.13 -0.89 17.80
C TYR A 209 10.71 -2.30 17.89
N ARG A 210 11.63 -2.54 18.84
CA ARG A 210 12.35 -3.82 18.96
C ARG A 210 11.42 -5.02 19.04
N ALA A 211 10.37 -4.93 19.86
CA ALA A 211 9.44 -6.03 20.03
C ALA A 211 8.62 -6.33 18.75
N CYS A 212 8.33 -5.33 17.91
CA CYS A 212 7.74 -5.57 16.58
C CYS A 212 8.72 -6.31 15.66
N MET A 213 10.01 -5.96 15.71
CA MET A 213 11.04 -6.64 14.94
C MET A 213 11.24 -8.09 15.39
N GLU A 214 11.25 -8.35 16.69
CA GLU A 214 11.37 -9.71 17.24
C GLU A 214 10.22 -10.60 16.78
N VAL A 215 8.98 -10.11 16.83
CA VAL A 215 7.81 -10.85 16.31
C VAL A 215 7.93 -11.09 14.81
N TYR A 216 8.35 -10.09 14.04
CA TYR A 216 8.56 -10.25 12.59
C TYR A 216 9.62 -11.30 12.27
N GLU A 217 10.77 -11.25 12.95
CA GLU A 217 11.85 -12.21 12.77
C GLU A 217 11.42 -13.62 13.17
N HIS A 218 10.64 -13.75 14.25
CA HIS A 218 10.05 -15.03 14.62
C HIS A 218 9.17 -15.58 13.50
N GLN A 219 8.20 -14.79 13.00
CA GLN A 219 7.32 -15.20 11.89
C GLN A 219 8.09 -15.63 10.63
N VAL A 220 9.16 -14.91 10.29
CA VAL A 220 10.01 -15.26 9.13
C VAL A 220 10.78 -16.56 9.37
N ASN A 221 11.34 -16.74 10.56
CA ASN A 221 12.20 -17.88 10.91
C ASN A 221 11.43 -19.17 11.14
N SER A 222 10.25 -19.09 11.76
CA SER A 222 9.38 -20.24 12.02
C SER A 222 8.71 -20.78 10.75
N LYS A 223 8.82 -20.06 9.62
CA LYS A 223 7.96 -20.24 8.44
C LYS A 223 6.48 -20.28 8.81
N GLU A 224 6.11 -19.70 9.96
CA GLU A 224 4.72 -19.48 10.30
C GLU A 224 4.20 -18.50 9.27
N GLU A 225 3.43 -19.02 8.31
CA GLU A 225 2.74 -18.19 7.35
C GLU A 225 1.88 -17.19 8.15
N GLY A 226 2.15 -15.90 7.91
CA GLY A 226 1.61 -14.81 8.70
C GLY A 226 0.09 -14.84 8.73
N LEU A 227 -0.46 -14.89 9.94
CA LEU A 227 -1.88 -14.77 10.24
C LEU A 227 -2.47 -13.54 9.53
N THR A 228 -3.32 -13.80 8.52
CA THR A 228 -4.06 -12.73 7.84
C THR A 228 -4.89 -11.90 8.84
N HIS A 229 -5.26 -10.67 8.52
CA HIS A 229 -6.24 -9.87 9.29
C HIS A 229 -7.60 -10.57 9.53
N ARG A 230 -7.93 -11.63 8.78
CA ARG A 230 -9.13 -12.48 9.01
C ARG A 230 -8.90 -13.62 10.02
N HIS A 231 -7.65 -13.85 10.39
CA HIS A 231 -7.18 -14.84 11.35
C HIS A 231 -6.40 -14.14 12.46
N ILE A 232 -6.89 -13.02 13.00
CA ILE A 232 -6.37 -12.55 14.30
C ILE A 232 -6.88 -13.58 15.32
N PRO A 233 -6.07 -14.53 15.81
CA PRO A 233 -6.53 -15.40 16.86
C PRO A 233 -6.62 -14.48 18.07
N LEU A 234 -7.84 -14.27 18.57
CA LEU A 234 -8.02 -13.87 19.96
C LEU A 234 -7.40 -15.02 20.77
N TRP A 235 -6.12 -14.92 21.12
CA TRP A 235 -5.56 -15.75 22.18
C TRP A 235 -6.17 -15.26 23.49
N LYS A 236 -7.42 -15.65 23.71
CA LYS A 236 -7.95 -15.88 25.04
C LYS A 236 -7.87 -17.37 25.27
N SER A 237 -6.86 -17.79 26.01
CA SER A 237 -7.07 -18.79 27.06
C SER A 237 -7.03 -18.03 28.37
#